data_AF-A0A2H0L3Y3-F1
#
_entry.id   AF-A0A2H0L3Y3-F1
#
_cell.length_a   1.000
_cell.length_b   1.000
_cell.length_c   1.000
_cell.angle_alpha   90.00
_cell.angle_beta   90.00
_cell.angle_gamma   90.00
#
_symmetry.space_group_name_H-M   'P 1'
#
loop_
_entity.id
_entity.type
_entity.pdbx_description
1 polymer ?
#
loop_
_entity_poly.entity_id
_entity_poly.type
_entity_poly.pdbx_seq_one_letter_code
_entity_poly.pdbx_strand_id
1 'polypeptide(L)'
;MLDIQFIRDNPDKVKENNKIRKCKVSVDAILDLDEKRRALISEIDAKRAELKSSSKKKPSKEEIEKLRALGDEIKKQEEKLAPIESSLNDLLIQLPNITHKSVPEGKDESGNVVSKTIGKKPKFDFEIKDHADLGSALDIIDTERGA
;
A
#
# COMPACT_ATOMS: atom_id res chain seq x y z
N MET A 1 2.57 5.33 1.77
CA MET A 1 1.22 4.71 1.65
C MET A 1 0.22 5.85 1.61
N LEU A 2 -0.81 5.76 0.77
CA LEU A 2 -1.90 6.74 0.80
C LEU A 2 -2.68 6.58 2.11
N ASP A 3 -3.14 7.70 2.66
CA ASP A 3 -3.95 7.69 3.87
C ASP A 3 -5.29 7.00 3.59
N ILE A 4 -5.68 6.07 4.46
CA ILE A 4 -6.96 5.35 4.37
C ILE A 4 -8.14 6.33 4.45
N GLN A 5 -8.00 7.42 5.21
CA GLN A 5 -9.02 8.45 5.29
C GLN A 5 -9.20 9.14 3.94
N PHE A 6 -8.09 9.46 3.25
CA PHE A 6 -8.13 10.05 1.92
C PHE A 6 -8.81 9.13 0.89
N ILE A 7 -8.54 7.82 0.96
CA ILE A 7 -9.17 6.82 0.09
C ILE A 7 -10.69 6.77 0.33
N ARG A 8 -11.12 6.86 1.59
CA ARG A 8 -12.53 6.89 1.97
C ARG A 8 -13.26 8.15 1.50
N ASP A 9 -12.61 9.30 1.63
CA ASP A 9 -13.21 10.59 1.27
C ASP A 9 -13.18 10.85 -0.25
N ASN A 10 -12.26 10.22 -0.98
CA ASN A 10 -12.04 10.46 -2.40
C ASN A 10 -11.83 9.16 -3.21
N PRO A 11 -12.76 8.18 -3.15
CA PRO A 11 -12.56 6.89 -3.81
C PRO A 11 -12.44 7.01 -5.32
N ASP A 12 -13.23 7.90 -5.95
CA ASP A 12 -13.22 8.09 -7.41
C ASP A 12 -11.89 8.65 -7.91
N LYS A 13 -11.29 9.60 -7.17
CA LYS A 13 -9.97 10.16 -7.52
C LYS A 13 -8.88 9.09 -7.47
N VAL A 14 -8.93 8.19 -6.50
CA VAL A 14 -7.97 7.08 -6.39
C VAL A 14 -8.17 6.09 -7.54
N LYS A 15 -9.43 5.78 -7.90
CA LYS A 15 -9.75 4.91 -9.05
C LYS A 15 -9.26 5.50 -10.37
N GLU A 16 -9.46 6.78 -10.60
CA GLU A 16 -8.94 7.48 -11.79
C GLU A 16 -7.41 7.47 -11.82
N ASN A 17 -6.76 7.76 -10.69
CA ASN A 17 -5.30 7.69 -10.60
C ASN A 17 -4.76 6.29 -10.89
N ASN A 18 -5.45 5.23 -10.43
CA ASN A 18 -5.08 3.86 -10.73
C ASN A 18 -5.20 3.56 -12.23
N LYS A 19 -6.18 4.13 -12.94
CA LYS A 19 -6.27 4.01 -14.41
C LYS A 19 -5.09 4.68 -15.10
N ILE A 20 -4.74 5.90 -14.69
CA ILE A 20 -3.61 6.66 -15.24
C ILE A 20 -2.29 5.90 -15.01
N ARG A 21 -2.08 5.40 -13.79
CA ARG A 21 -0.86 4.67 -13.40
C ARG A 21 -0.87 3.18 -13.76
N LYS A 22 -1.92 2.69 -14.42
CA LYS A 22 -2.12 1.27 -14.76
C LYS A 22 -1.99 0.33 -13.55
N CYS A 23 -2.39 0.81 -12.38
CA CYS A 23 -2.42 0.00 -11.17
C CYS A 23 -3.66 -0.88 -11.17
N LYS A 24 -3.48 -2.18 -10.88
CA LYS A 24 -4.57 -3.17 -10.83
C LYS A 24 -5.21 -3.32 -9.45
N VAL A 25 -4.74 -2.58 -8.45
CA VAL A 25 -5.28 -2.65 -7.09
C VAL A 25 -6.72 -2.14 -7.08
N SER A 26 -7.62 -2.96 -6.52
CA SER A 26 -9.03 -2.60 -6.38
C SER A 26 -9.23 -1.68 -5.19
N VAL A 27 -9.66 -0.46 -5.45
CA VAL A 27 -10.04 0.51 -4.40
C VAL A 27 -11.27 0.01 -3.63
N ASP A 28 -12.20 -0.67 -4.31
CA ASP A 28 -13.41 -1.21 -3.67
C ASP A 28 -13.06 -2.30 -2.64
N ALA A 29 -12.12 -3.18 -2.96
CA ALA A 29 -11.66 -4.20 -2.01
C ALA A 29 -10.98 -3.58 -0.77
N ILE A 30 -10.26 -2.45 -0.92
CA ILE A 30 -9.67 -1.72 0.21
C ILE A 30 -10.78 -1.16 1.11
N LEU A 31 -11.82 -0.56 0.52
CA LEU A 31 -12.95 -0.01 1.27
C LEU A 31 -13.75 -1.09 1.99
N ASP A 32 -14.01 -2.22 1.34
CA ASP A 32 -14.70 -3.36 1.93
C ASP A 32 -13.93 -3.93 3.14
N LEU A 33 -12.60 -4.06 3.03
CA LEU A 33 -11.76 -4.53 4.13
C LEU A 33 -11.68 -3.49 5.27
N ASP A 34 -11.61 -2.20 4.95
CA ASP A 34 -11.67 -1.13 5.95
C ASP A 34 -13.00 -1.11 6.70
N GLU A 35 -14.12 -1.32 6.01
CA GLU A 35 -15.44 -1.40 6.64
C GLU A 35 -15.52 -2.61 7.57
N LYS A 36 -15.12 -3.80 7.10
CA LYS A 36 -15.07 -5.02 7.93
C LYS A 36 -14.17 -4.84 9.15
N ARG A 37 -13.01 -4.22 8.97
CA ARG A 37 -12.08 -3.92 10.06
C ARG A 37 -12.74 -3.01 11.11
N ARG A 38 -13.36 -1.91 10.68
CA ARG A 38 -14.02 -0.96 11.60
C ARG A 38 -15.20 -1.59 12.34
N ALA A 39 -16.04 -2.35 11.64
CA ALA A 39 -17.16 -3.06 12.25
C ALA A 39 -16.66 -4.05 13.33
N LEU A 40 -15.65 -4.84 13.00
CA LEU A 40 -15.12 -5.86 13.90
C LEU A 40 -14.40 -5.25 15.13
N ILE A 41 -13.68 -4.14 14.96
CA ILE A 41 -13.13 -3.37 16.08
C ILE A 41 -14.24 -2.84 16.98
N SER A 42 -15.30 -2.27 16.41
CA SER A 42 -16.44 -1.74 17.18
C SER A 42 -17.14 -2.85 17.98
N GLU A 43 -17.29 -4.05 17.42
CA GLU A 43 -17.85 -5.20 18.13
C GLU A 43 -16.96 -5.66 19.29
N ILE A 44 -15.65 -5.75 19.05
CA ILE A 44 -14.67 -6.12 20.09
C ILE A 44 -14.69 -5.10 21.23
N ASP A 45 -14.71 -3.81 20.92
CA ASP A 45 -14.74 -2.74 21.92
C ASP A 45 -16.05 -2.74 22.72
N ALA A 46 -17.19 -3.00 22.07
CA ALA A 46 -18.47 -3.16 22.76
C ALA A 46 -18.46 -4.33 23.75
N LYS A 47 -17.96 -5.49 23.33
CA LYS A 47 -17.83 -6.67 24.21
C LYS A 47 -16.82 -6.46 25.34
N ARG A 48 -15.70 -5.78 25.08
CA ARG A 48 -14.73 -5.39 26.13
C ARG A 48 -15.36 -4.44 27.15
N ALA A 49 -16.19 -3.50 26.71
CA ALA A 49 -16.92 -2.60 27.60
C ALA A 49 -17.93 -3.38 28.46
N GLU A 50 -18.66 -4.33 27.87
CA GLU A 50 -19.59 -5.21 28.59
C GLU A 50 -18.86 -6.06 29.64
N LEU A 51 -17.72 -6.67 29.28
CA LEU A 51 -16.87 -7.44 30.20
C LEU A 51 -16.43 -6.59 31.40
N LYS A 52 -15.97 -5.37 31.14
CA LYS A 52 -15.48 -4.44 32.16
C LYS A 52 -16.60 -3.91 33.06
N SER A 53 -17.80 -3.74 32.53
CA SER A 53 -18.96 -3.30 33.32
C SER A 53 -19.43 -4.40 34.28
N SER A 54 -19.38 -5.65 33.82
CA SER A 54 -19.84 -6.83 34.54
C SER A 54 -18.86 -7.28 35.62
N SER A 55 -17.56 -7.09 35.41
CA SER A 55 -16.51 -7.42 36.39
C SER A 55 -16.43 -6.47 37.59
N LYS A 56 -17.14 -5.33 37.57
CA LYS A 56 -17.23 -4.38 38.70
C LYS A 56 -18.23 -4.80 39.79
N LYS A 57 -19.10 -5.77 39.52
CA LYS A 57 -20.04 -6.35 40.49
C LYS A 57 -19.44 -7.67 41.01
N LYS A 58 -19.72 -8.08 42.25
CA LYS A 58 -19.38 -9.44 42.73
C LYS A 58 -20.21 -10.44 41.90
N PRO A 59 -19.63 -11.16 40.94
CA PRO A 59 -20.42 -11.99 40.05
C PRO A 59 -20.79 -13.30 40.74
N SER A 60 -22.00 -13.77 40.49
CA SER A 60 -22.43 -15.13 40.80
C SER A 60 -21.65 -16.16 39.98
N LYS A 61 -21.71 -17.46 40.37
CA LYS A 61 -21.04 -18.54 39.62
C LYS A 61 -21.48 -18.61 38.15
N GLU A 62 -22.75 -18.34 37.87
CA GLU A 62 -23.31 -18.32 36.50
C GLU A 62 -22.81 -17.12 35.67
N GLU A 63 -22.60 -15.97 36.31
CA GLU A 63 -22.03 -14.78 35.65
C GLU A 63 -20.55 -14.97 35.31
N ILE A 64 -19.81 -15.74 36.13
CA ILE A 64 -18.41 -16.08 35.84
C ILE A 64 -18.28 -16.91 34.56
N GLU A 65 -19.19 -17.86 34.32
CA GLU A 65 -19.19 -18.65 33.08
C GLU A 65 -19.51 -17.80 31.85
N LYS A 66 -20.51 -16.90 31.95
CA LYS A 66 -20.83 -15.94 30.88
C LYS A 66 -19.66 -15.01 30.56
N LEU A 67 -18.95 -14.53 31.58
CA LEU A 67 -17.77 -13.69 31.38
C LEU A 67 -16.60 -14.43 30.73
N ARG A 68 -16.40 -15.71 31.05
CA ARG A 68 -15.42 -16.54 30.36
C ARG A 68 -15.77 -16.74 28.89
N ALA A 69 -17.04 -17.08 28.59
CA ALA A 69 -17.51 -17.22 27.22
C ALA A 69 -17.34 -15.92 26.41
N LEU A 70 -17.67 -14.76 27.01
CA LEU A 70 -17.46 -13.46 26.39
C LEU A 70 -15.98 -13.19 26.11
N GLY A 71 -15.08 -13.55 27.04
CA GLY A 71 -13.63 -13.46 26.84
C GLY A 71 -13.12 -14.34 25.69
N ASP A 72 -13.65 -15.55 25.55
CA ASP A 72 -13.31 -16.45 24.45
C ASP A 72 -13.85 -15.95 23.10
N GLU A 73 -15.04 -15.34 23.08
CA GLU A 73 -15.57 -14.69 21.89
C GLU A 73 -14.73 -13.49 21.44
N ILE A 74 -14.26 -12.66 22.37
CA ILE A 74 -13.36 -11.54 22.07
C ILE A 74 -12.09 -12.06 21.41
N LYS A 75 -11.46 -13.11 21.96
CA LYS A 75 -10.25 -13.72 21.37
C LYS A 75 -10.51 -14.24 19.95
N LYS A 76 -11.64 -14.93 19.73
CA LYS A 76 -12.03 -15.42 18.38
C LYS A 76 -12.25 -14.29 17.38
N GLN A 77 -12.75 -13.13 17.82
CA GLN A 77 -12.90 -11.97 16.95
C GLN A 77 -11.53 -11.32 16.68
N GLU A 78 -10.66 -11.18 17.68
CA GLU A 78 -9.29 -10.68 17.50
C GLU A 78 -8.47 -11.54 16.51
N GLU A 79 -8.62 -12.87 16.56
CA GLU A 79 -8.00 -13.78 15.58
C GLU A 79 -8.51 -13.56 14.15
N LYS A 80 -9.76 -13.12 13.98
CA LYS A 80 -10.32 -12.74 12.67
C LYS A 80 -9.87 -11.35 12.21
N LEU A 81 -9.48 -10.47 13.14
CA LEU A 81 -9.03 -9.12 12.82
C LEU A 81 -7.66 -9.13 12.13
N ALA A 82 -6.71 -9.90 12.66
CA ALA A 82 -5.34 -9.98 12.14
C ALA A 82 -5.24 -10.24 10.62
N PRO A 83 -5.93 -11.25 10.04
CA PRO A 83 -5.87 -11.49 8.59
C PRO A 83 -6.52 -10.37 7.77
N ILE A 84 -7.55 -9.69 8.31
CA ILE A 84 -8.20 -8.55 7.64
C ILE A 84 -7.23 -7.37 7.60
N GLU A 85 -6.55 -7.07 8.71
CA GLU A 85 -5.54 -6.00 8.76
C GLU A 85 -4.34 -6.28 7.86
N SER A 86 -3.87 -7.53 7.84
CA SER A 86 -2.80 -7.96 6.94
C SER A 86 -3.19 -7.73 5.48
N SER A 87 -4.38 -8.23 5.08
CA SER A 87 -4.88 -8.10 3.71
C SER A 87 -5.09 -6.65 3.31
N LEU A 88 -5.59 -5.81 4.23
CA LEU A 88 -5.77 -4.38 4.01
C LEU A 88 -4.42 -3.69 3.79
N ASN A 89 -3.42 -3.97 4.65
CA ASN A 89 -2.09 -3.40 4.54
C ASN A 89 -1.41 -3.80 3.22
N ASP A 90 -1.52 -5.06 2.81
CA ASP A 90 -0.94 -5.55 1.55
C ASP A 90 -1.47 -4.76 0.35
N LEU A 91 -2.79 -4.53 0.29
CA LEU A 91 -3.40 -3.73 -0.77
C LEU A 91 -2.98 -2.26 -0.71
N LEU A 92 -2.87 -1.69 0.50
CA LEU A 92 -2.44 -0.30 0.68
C LEU A 92 -0.98 -0.07 0.28
N ILE A 93 -0.10 -1.05 0.49
CA ILE A 93 1.32 -0.98 0.07
C ILE A 93 1.44 -0.99 -1.46
N GLN A 94 0.60 -1.79 -2.13
CA GLN A 94 0.59 -1.88 -3.60
C GLN A 94 0.01 -0.63 -4.28
N LEU A 95 -0.73 0.20 -3.54
CA LEU A 95 -1.37 1.38 -4.08
C LEU A 95 -0.34 2.50 -4.36
N PRO A 96 -0.21 2.98 -5.61
CA PRO A 96 0.73 4.04 -5.92
C PRO A 96 0.26 5.37 -5.37
N ASN A 97 1.19 6.34 -5.28
CA ASN A 97 0.84 7.70 -4.90
C ASN A 97 -0.10 8.37 -5.92
N ILE A 98 -0.82 9.42 -5.51
CA ILE A 98 -1.63 10.24 -6.41
C ILE A 98 -0.74 11.04 -7.35
N THR A 99 -1.07 11.00 -8.63
CA THR A 99 -0.41 11.77 -9.67
C THR A 99 -0.78 13.25 -9.52
N HIS A 100 0.23 14.11 -9.48
CA HIS A 100 -0.02 15.55 -9.39
C HIS A 100 -0.62 16.07 -10.70
N LYS A 101 -1.51 17.07 -10.62
CA LYS A 101 -2.24 17.63 -11.78
C LYS A 101 -1.34 18.20 -12.88
N SER A 102 -0.09 18.54 -12.54
CA SER A 102 0.90 19.05 -13.50
C SER A 102 1.65 17.96 -14.26
N VAL A 103 1.50 16.69 -13.88
CA VAL A 103 2.19 15.58 -14.53
C VAL A 103 1.41 15.23 -15.80
N PRO A 104 2.05 15.23 -16.98
CA PRO A 104 1.38 14.88 -18.22
C PRO A 104 0.93 13.41 -18.19
N GLU A 105 -0.24 13.15 -18.78
CA GLU A 105 -0.71 11.78 -18.97
C GLU A 105 0.13 11.11 -20.07
N GLY A 106 0.66 9.93 -19.77
CA GLY A 106 1.48 9.16 -20.69
C GLY A 106 1.21 7.67 -20.54
N LYS A 107 1.14 6.95 -21.67
CA LYS A 107 0.98 5.49 -21.65
C LYS A 107 2.25 4.80 -21.14
N ASP A 108 3.40 5.31 -21.53
CA ASP A 108 4.74 4.79 -21.25
C ASP A 108 5.76 5.92 -21.46
N GLU A 109 7.04 5.59 -21.55
CA GLU A 109 8.13 6.55 -21.72
C GLU A 109 7.97 7.44 -22.97
N SER A 110 7.21 7.00 -23.99
CA SER A 110 6.92 7.83 -25.17
C SER A 110 6.02 9.04 -24.86
N GLY A 111 5.30 9.01 -23.74
CA GLY A 111 4.48 10.13 -23.26
C GLY A 111 5.27 11.18 -22.48
N ASN A 112 6.57 10.98 -22.27
CA ASN A 112 7.41 11.92 -21.52
C ASN A 112 7.63 13.21 -22.32
N VAL A 113 7.47 14.35 -21.64
CA VAL A 113 7.70 15.67 -22.23
C VAL A 113 9.08 16.18 -21.83
N VAL A 114 9.91 16.52 -22.81
CA VAL A 114 11.21 17.16 -22.57
C VAL A 114 10.98 18.59 -22.08
N SER A 115 11.26 18.86 -20.81
CA SER A 115 11.07 20.19 -20.21
C SER A 115 12.16 21.18 -20.63
N LYS A 116 13.41 20.71 -20.78
CA LYS A 116 14.56 21.54 -21.13
C LYS A 116 15.67 20.70 -21.74
N THR A 117 16.36 21.26 -22.73
CA THR A 117 17.62 20.71 -23.26
C THR A 117 18.71 21.77 -23.12
N ILE A 118 19.87 21.39 -22.59
CA ILE A 118 21.01 22.28 -22.36
C ILE A 118 22.21 21.76 -23.15
N GLY A 119 22.90 22.65 -23.86
CA GLY A 119 24.04 22.30 -24.72
C GLY A 119 23.62 21.72 -26.07
N LYS A 120 24.60 21.26 -26.84
CA LYS A 120 24.40 20.59 -28.13
C LYS A 120 25.07 19.23 -28.08
N LYS A 121 24.42 18.20 -28.65
CA LYS A 121 25.05 16.87 -28.81
C LYS A 121 26.28 17.02 -29.71
N PRO A 122 27.47 16.51 -29.30
CA PRO A 122 28.67 16.58 -30.12
C PRO A 122 28.48 15.79 -31.42
N LYS A 123 29.10 16.27 -32.50
CA LYS A 123 29.24 15.52 -33.75
C LYS A 123 30.63 14.89 -33.78
N PHE A 124 30.69 13.63 -34.15
CA PHE A 124 31.93 12.87 -34.25
C PHE A 124 32.16 12.50 -35.71
N ASP A 125 33.40 12.62 -36.16
CA ASP A 125 33.84 12.25 -37.52
C ASP A 125 34.42 10.82 -37.57
N PHE A 126 34.18 10.03 -36.51
CA PHE A 126 34.65 8.66 -36.34
C PHE A 126 33.53 7.78 -35.76
N GLU A 127 33.70 6.46 -35.86
CA GLU A 127 32.77 5.50 -35.29
C GLU A 127 32.76 5.58 -33.76
N ILE A 128 31.60 5.91 -33.20
CA ILE A 128 31.44 6.12 -31.76
C ILE A 128 31.43 4.76 -31.06
N LYS A 129 32.41 4.55 -30.18
CA LYS A 129 32.42 3.42 -29.25
C LYS A 129 31.56 3.73 -28.04
N ASP A 130 30.89 2.72 -27.49
CA ASP A 130 30.16 2.89 -26.25
C ASP A 130 31.11 2.94 -25.05
N HIS A 131 30.54 3.21 -23.86
CA HIS A 131 31.33 3.34 -22.64
C HIS A 131 31.95 2.00 -22.17
N ALA A 132 31.36 0.86 -22.53
CA ALA A 132 31.86 -0.44 -22.14
C ALA A 132 33.08 -0.82 -22.98
N ASP A 133 32.99 -0.69 -24.30
CA ASP A 133 34.08 -0.92 -25.25
C ASP A 133 35.29 -0.03 -24.96
N LEU A 134 35.03 1.25 -24.65
CA LEU A 134 36.08 2.18 -24.24
C LEU A 134 36.72 1.75 -22.92
N GLY A 135 35.91 1.34 -21.94
CA GLY A 135 36.37 0.92 -20.63
C GLY A 135 37.21 -0.35 -20.67
N SER A 136 36.84 -1.33 -21.48
CA SER A 136 37.62 -2.55 -21.68
C SER A 136 38.89 -2.30 -22.48
N ALA A 137 38.84 -1.47 -23.54
CA ALA A 137 40.04 -1.11 -24.31
C ALA A 137 41.08 -0.32 -23.48
N LEU A 138 40.62 0.42 -22.46
CA LEU A 138 41.47 1.18 -21.54
C LEU A 138 41.84 0.41 -20.27
N ASP A 139 41.39 -0.84 -20.11
CA ASP A 139 41.62 -1.68 -18.92
C ASP A 139 41.12 -1.02 -17.60
N ILE A 140 40.01 -0.29 -17.68
CA ILE A 140 39.38 0.40 -16.53
C ILE A 140 37.97 -0.12 -16.22
N ILE A 141 37.35 -0.85 -17.16
CA ILE A 141 36.10 -1.59 -16.93
C ILE A 141 36.32 -3.02 -17.41
N ASP A 142 36.30 -3.95 -16.45
CA ASP A 142 36.46 -5.38 -16.67
C ASP A 142 35.15 -6.09 -16.30
N THR A 143 34.28 -6.27 -17.30
CA THR A 143 33.01 -6.99 -17.14
C THR A 143 33.21 -8.50 -17.08
N GLU A 144 34.30 -9.03 -17.64
CA GLU A 144 34.57 -10.48 -17.65
C GLU A 144 34.95 -10.98 -16.26
N ARG A 145 35.76 -10.23 -15.50
CA ARG A 145 36.05 -10.55 -14.09
C ARG A 145 34.86 -10.33 -13.16
N GLY A 146 33.92 -9.48 -13.55
CA GLY A 146 32.74 -9.14 -12.73
C GLY A 146 31.56 -10.10 -12.85
N ALA A 147 31.59 -11.00 -13.85
CA ALA A 147 30.56 -12.01 -14.09
C ALA A 147 30.71 -13.24 -13.19
#